data_AF-Q5C3X6-F1
#
_entry.id   AF-Q5C3X6-F1
#
_cell.length_a   1.000
_cell.length_b   1.000
_cell.length_c   1.000
_cell.angle_alpha   90.00
_cell.angle_beta   90.00
_cell.angle_gamma   90.00
#
_symmetry.space_group_name_H-M   'P 1'
#
loop_
_entity.id
_entity.type
_entity.pdbx_description
1 polymer ?
#
loop_
_entity_poly.entity_id
_entity_poly.type
_entity_poly.pdbx_seq_one_letter_code
_entity_poly.pdbx_strand_id
1 'polypeptide(L)'
;SPQLLWVQVPYFCGQAMYCRIPGNLAAVETAKRHVIENYLIVGITEEFDKFVDLLEILLPSFFTGAHSLRSRSKHKWYLRRTNLKFPISQATIKIYQGNPIWQAEQDFYNFVRTEFHAVLNVLQEQSSQQAFSTVSELHREKIIFDKIRPKFGV
;
A
#
# COMPACT_ATOMS: atom_id res chain seq x y z
N SER A 1 -24.00 -12.26 -1.07
CA SER A 1 -24.74 -10.98 -1.03
C SER A 1 -23.73 -9.84 -1.13
N PRO A 2 -23.98 -8.78 -1.92
CA PRO A 2 -23.07 -7.63 -2.07
C PRO A 2 -22.69 -6.92 -0.77
N GLN A 3 -23.49 -7.04 0.29
CA GLN A 3 -23.16 -6.51 1.62
C GLN A 3 -21.86 -7.11 2.20
N LEU A 4 -21.50 -8.34 1.82
CA LEU A 4 -20.29 -9.00 2.30
C LEU A 4 -19.00 -8.44 1.68
N LEU A 5 -19.12 -7.58 0.66
CA LEU A 5 -17.96 -6.92 0.07
C LEU A 5 -17.45 -5.75 0.92
N TRP A 6 -18.29 -5.22 1.82
CA TRP A 6 -17.97 -4.05 2.63
C TRP A 6 -17.06 -4.40 3.81
N VAL A 7 -15.74 -4.35 3.58
CA VAL A 7 -14.73 -4.83 4.52
C VAL A 7 -13.52 -3.90 4.59
N GLN A 8 -12.95 -3.48 3.46
CA GLN A 8 -11.72 -2.70 3.49
C GLN A 8 -12.01 -1.24 3.84
N VAL A 9 -13.04 -0.65 3.23
CA VAL A 9 -13.45 0.73 3.55
C VAL A 9 -13.73 0.91 5.05
N PRO A 10 -14.56 0.08 5.72
CA PRO A 10 -14.78 0.25 7.16
C PRO A 10 -13.49 0.05 7.99
N TYR A 11 -12.60 -0.85 7.57
CA TYR A 11 -11.33 -1.09 8.27
C TYR A 11 -10.47 0.18 8.33
N PHE A 12 -10.34 0.88 7.21
CA PHE A 12 -9.57 2.14 7.12
C PHE A 12 -10.35 3.36 7.62
N CYS A 13 -11.67 3.40 7.43
CA CYS A 13 -12.53 4.47 7.95
C CYS A 13 -12.53 4.51 9.49
N GLY A 14 -12.44 3.36 10.14
CA GLY A 14 -12.32 3.24 11.60
C GLY A 14 -13.63 2.86 12.29
N GLN A 15 -13.78 3.28 13.55
CA GLN A 15 -14.84 2.78 14.44
C GLN A 15 -16.12 3.62 14.45
N ALA A 16 -16.19 4.69 13.64
CA ALA A 16 -17.40 5.50 13.57
C ALA A 16 -18.58 4.69 13.01
N MET A 17 -19.79 4.96 13.51
CA MET A 17 -20.98 4.18 13.13
C MET A 17 -21.26 4.23 11.62
N TYR A 18 -21.01 5.38 10.99
CA TYR A 18 -21.24 5.55 9.56
C TYR A 18 -20.28 4.73 8.68
N CYS A 19 -19.10 4.35 9.20
CA CYS A 19 -18.15 3.48 8.50
C CYS A 19 -18.74 2.09 8.24
N ARG A 20 -19.62 1.61 9.13
CA ARG A 20 -20.23 0.28 9.04
C ARG A 20 -21.41 0.22 8.07
N ILE A 21 -21.88 1.36 7.57
CA ILE A 21 -23.01 1.44 6.63
C ILE A 21 -22.48 1.06 5.23
N PRO A 22 -22.90 -0.06 4.63
CA PRO A 22 -22.36 -0.51 3.35
C PRO A 22 -22.65 0.49 2.22
N GLY A 23 -21.61 0.83 1.44
CA GLY A 23 -21.72 1.76 0.32
C GLY A 23 -21.81 3.24 0.71
N ASN A 24 -21.54 3.59 1.97
CA ASN A 24 -21.52 4.98 2.41
C ASN A 24 -20.30 5.73 1.84
N LEU A 25 -20.54 6.71 0.97
CA LEU A 25 -19.47 7.49 0.32
C LEU A 25 -18.66 8.34 1.30
N ALA A 26 -19.27 8.84 2.39
CA ALA A 26 -18.52 9.57 3.42
C ALA A 26 -17.50 8.65 4.13
N ALA A 27 -17.81 7.36 4.25
CA ALA A 27 -16.88 6.38 4.79
C ALA A 27 -15.70 6.12 3.85
N VAL A 28 -15.95 6.09 2.54
CA VAL A 28 -14.90 5.96 1.50
C VAL A 28 -13.94 7.15 1.59
N GLU A 29 -14.45 8.37 1.61
CA GLU A 29 -13.59 9.57 1.68
C GLU A 29 -12.80 9.64 2.99
N THR A 30 -13.42 9.24 4.10
CA THR A 30 -12.70 9.13 5.39
C THR A 30 -11.58 8.09 5.32
N ALA A 31 -11.84 6.93 4.73
CA ALA A 31 -10.85 5.87 4.57
C ALA A 31 -9.68 6.34 3.69
N LYS A 32 -9.96 7.00 2.55
CA LYS A 32 -8.92 7.59 1.68
C LYS A 32 -8.07 8.61 2.43
N ARG A 33 -8.71 9.53 3.16
CA ARG A 33 -7.99 10.51 3.99
C ARG A 33 -7.08 9.83 5.02
N HIS A 34 -7.58 8.80 5.71
CA HIS A 34 -6.77 8.07 6.68
C HIS A 34 -5.56 7.39 6.04
N VAL A 35 -5.71 6.80 4.85
CA VAL A 35 -4.57 6.19 4.12
C VAL A 35 -3.45 7.20 3.91
N ILE A 36 -3.77 8.45 3.58
CA ILE A 36 -2.77 9.51 3.37
C ILE A 36 -2.20 10.05 4.69
N GLU A 37 -3.06 10.31 5.67
CA GLU A 37 -2.67 11.07 6.86
C GLU A 37 -2.10 10.20 7.98
N ASN A 38 -2.55 8.94 8.09
CA ASN A 38 -2.35 8.12 9.29
C ASN A 38 -1.57 6.82 9.04
N TYR A 39 -1.37 6.42 7.78
CA TYR A 39 -0.61 5.23 7.43
C TYR A 39 0.72 5.63 6.80
N LEU A 40 1.82 5.01 7.24
CA LEU A 40 3.13 5.20 6.60
C LEU A 40 3.08 4.80 5.13
N ILE A 41 2.50 3.62 4.86
CA ILE A 41 2.26 3.12 3.51
C ILE A 41 1.22 1.99 3.55
N VAL A 42 0.44 1.87 2.47
CA VAL A 42 -0.50 0.78 2.24
C VAL A 42 -0.20 0.14 0.89
N GLY A 43 0.09 -1.17 0.88
CA GLY A 43 0.37 -1.94 -0.34
C GLY A 43 -0.83 -2.75 -0.83
N ILE A 44 -0.68 -3.36 -2.00
CA ILE A 44 -1.67 -4.27 -2.60
C ILE A 44 -1.15 -5.72 -2.62
N THR A 45 -2.07 -6.68 -2.48
CA THR A 45 -1.69 -8.10 -2.36
C THR A 45 -1.08 -8.67 -3.64
N GLU A 46 -1.47 -8.15 -4.80
CA GLU A 46 -0.97 -8.54 -6.11
C GLU A 46 0.51 -8.19 -6.31
N GLU A 47 0.99 -7.19 -5.57
CA GLU A 47 2.37 -6.69 -5.65
C GLU A 47 3.05 -6.69 -4.29
N PHE A 48 2.72 -7.68 -3.46
CA PHE A 48 3.24 -7.83 -2.09
C PHE A 48 4.78 -7.78 -2.03
N ASP A 49 5.45 -8.34 -3.03
CA ASP A 49 6.92 -8.32 -3.14
C ASP A 49 7.45 -6.88 -3.16
N LYS A 50 6.86 -6.00 -3.98
CA LYS A 50 7.26 -4.59 -4.07
C LYS A 50 6.99 -3.86 -2.75
N PHE A 51 5.90 -4.22 -2.07
CA PHE A 51 5.55 -3.64 -0.79
C PHE A 51 6.57 -3.98 0.31
N VAL A 52 7.02 -5.23 0.37
CA VAL A 52 8.07 -5.65 1.33
C VAL A 52 9.41 -4.96 1.04
N ASP A 53 9.78 -4.89 -0.24
CA ASP A 53 11.03 -4.21 -0.64
C ASP A 53 10.99 -2.72 -0.26
N LEU A 54 9.82 -2.10 -0.39
CA LEU A 54 9.59 -0.72 0.02
C LEU A 54 9.64 -0.54 1.55
N LEU A 55 9.12 -1.48 2.33
CA LEU A 55 9.25 -1.45 3.78
C LEU A 55 10.71 -1.61 4.25
N GLU A 56 11.52 -2.40 3.55
CA GLU A 56 12.96 -2.51 3.83
C GLU A 56 13.69 -1.17 3.64
N ILE A 57 13.26 -0.37 2.66
CA ILE A 57 13.76 0.98 2.43
C ILE A 57 13.27 1.97 3.50
N LEU A 58 11.96 1.98 3.78
CA LEU A 58 11.34 2.98 4.67
C LEU A 58 11.61 2.71 6.16
N LEU A 59 11.74 1.44 6.55
CA LEU A 59 11.87 0.99 7.94
C LEU A 59 12.99 -0.05 8.07
N PRO A 60 14.25 0.31 7.76
CA PRO A 60 15.36 -0.65 7.73
C PRO A 60 15.59 -1.31 9.09
N SER A 61 15.35 -0.61 10.21
CA SER A 61 15.48 -1.17 11.55
C SER A 61 14.61 -2.41 11.79
N PHE A 62 13.49 -2.54 11.09
CA PHE A 62 12.56 -3.67 11.21
C PHE A 62 12.68 -4.67 10.05
N PHE A 63 12.92 -4.18 8.84
CA PHE A 63 12.78 -4.97 7.61
C PHE A 63 14.10 -5.28 6.90
N THR A 64 15.26 -4.93 7.47
CA THR A 64 16.56 -5.29 6.89
C THR A 64 16.66 -6.79 6.61
N GLY A 65 17.02 -7.13 5.37
CA GLY A 65 17.17 -8.50 4.89
C GLY A 65 15.87 -9.16 4.43
N ALA A 66 14.72 -8.48 4.45
CA ALA A 66 13.44 -9.03 4.04
C ALA A 66 13.42 -9.45 2.56
N HIS A 67 13.94 -8.61 1.66
CA HIS A 67 14.14 -8.93 0.25
C HIS A 67 15.00 -10.20 0.08
N SER A 68 16.12 -10.28 0.82
CA SER A 68 17.02 -11.43 0.76
C SER A 68 16.37 -12.73 1.25
N LEU A 69 15.54 -12.66 2.29
CA LEU A 69 14.84 -13.80 2.86
C LEU A 69 13.78 -14.31 1.88
N ARG A 70 13.07 -13.39 1.22
CA ARG A 70 12.08 -13.69 0.18
C ARG A 70 12.72 -14.37 -1.02
N SER A 71 13.80 -13.81 -1.57
CA SER A 71 14.50 -14.34 -2.74
C SER A 71 15.00 -15.78 -2.52
N ARG A 72 15.49 -16.09 -1.31
CA ARG A 72 15.91 -17.43 -0.92
C ARG A 72 14.75 -18.41 -0.70
N SER A 73 13.55 -17.89 -0.47
CA SER A 73 12.37 -18.66 -0.07
C SER A 73 11.35 -18.76 -1.21
N LYS A 74 11.73 -19.36 -2.34
CA LYS A 74 10.91 -19.49 -3.58
C LYS A 74 9.45 -19.96 -3.36
N HIS A 75 9.14 -20.67 -2.27
CA HIS A 75 7.81 -21.24 -2.01
C HIS A 75 7.21 -21.01 -0.62
N LYS A 76 7.84 -20.22 0.27
CA LYS A 76 7.43 -20.18 1.70
C LYS A 76 6.54 -19.00 2.12
N TRP A 77 6.34 -17.98 1.27
CA TRP A 77 5.58 -16.80 1.69
C TRP A 77 4.08 -16.88 1.37
N TYR A 78 3.67 -17.72 0.42
CA TYR A 78 2.26 -18.05 0.14
C TYR A 78 1.69 -19.07 1.13
N LEU A 79 1.69 -18.73 2.42
CA LEU A 79 1.43 -19.66 3.52
C LEU A 79 -0.01 -20.21 3.56
N ARG A 80 -0.99 -19.43 3.12
CA ARG A 80 -2.42 -19.74 3.27
C ARG A 80 -3.17 -19.69 1.95
N ARG A 81 -2.76 -20.53 0.99
CA ARG A 81 -3.51 -20.68 -0.26
C ARG A 81 -4.79 -21.47 -0.04
N THR A 82 -5.91 -20.93 -0.52
CA THR A 82 -7.16 -21.69 -0.62
C THR A 82 -6.98 -22.81 -1.63
N ASN A 83 -7.16 -24.06 -1.19
CA ASN A 83 -6.94 -25.26 -2.02
C ASN A 83 -7.87 -25.32 -3.23
N LEU A 84 -9.13 -24.90 -3.06
CA LEU A 84 -10.14 -24.94 -4.10
C LEU A 84 -10.70 -23.54 -4.34
N LYS A 85 -10.47 -23.03 -5.55
CA LYS A 85 -10.99 -21.75 -6.02
C LYS A 85 -11.74 -21.98 -7.32
N PHE A 86 -13.02 -21.63 -7.35
CA PHE A 86 -13.80 -21.63 -8.58
C PHE A 86 -13.75 -20.24 -9.21
N PRO A 87 -13.47 -20.12 -10.51
CA PRO A 87 -13.56 -18.83 -11.18
C PRO A 87 -15.02 -18.35 -11.15
N ILE A 88 -15.20 -17.05 -10.91
CA ILE A 88 -16.51 -16.43 -10.87
C ILE A 88 -17.02 -16.29 -12.30
N SER A 89 -18.30 -16.61 -12.54
CA SER A 89 -18.90 -16.44 -13.87
C SER A 89 -18.97 -14.96 -14.27
N GLN A 90 -18.85 -14.67 -15.57
CA GLN A 90 -18.93 -13.29 -16.07
C GLN A 90 -20.29 -12.63 -15.78
N ALA A 91 -21.37 -13.40 -15.81
CA ALA A 91 -22.70 -12.91 -15.43
C ALA A 91 -22.73 -12.46 -13.96
N THR A 92 -22.13 -13.26 -13.07
CA THR A 92 -22.01 -12.92 -11.64
C THR A 92 -21.15 -11.67 -11.43
N ILE A 93 -20.02 -11.55 -12.13
CA ILE A 93 -19.15 -10.37 -12.04
C ILE A 93 -19.93 -9.11 -12.39
N LYS A 94 -20.68 -9.10 -13.50
CA LYS A 94 -21.50 -7.95 -13.91
C LYS A 94 -22.54 -7.54 -12.88
N ILE A 95 -23.18 -8.51 -12.21
CA ILE A 95 -24.14 -8.25 -11.14
C ILE A 95 -23.47 -7.50 -9.98
N TYR A 96 -22.28 -7.92 -9.57
CA TYR A 96 -21.53 -7.22 -8.53
C TYR A 96 -21.03 -5.86 -8.99
N GLN A 97 -20.55 -5.73 -10.23
CA GLN A 97 -20.07 -4.45 -10.78
C GLN A 97 -21.15 -3.35 -10.84
N GLY A 98 -22.41 -3.74 -11.03
CA GLY A 98 -23.55 -2.83 -10.96
C GLY A 98 -23.97 -2.44 -9.54
N ASN A 99 -23.38 -3.03 -8.50
CA ASN A 99 -23.76 -2.78 -7.12
C ASN A 99 -22.97 -1.59 -6.53
N PRO A 100 -23.63 -0.64 -5.84
CA PRO A 100 -22.96 0.54 -5.28
C PRO A 100 -21.91 0.20 -4.20
N ILE A 101 -22.09 -0.90 -3.45
CA ILE A 101 -21.13 -1.34 -2.43
C ILE A 101 -19.83 -1.79 -3.09
N TRP A 102 -19.92 -2.56 -4.18
CA TRP A 102 -18.76 -2.97 -4.95
C TRP A 102 -18.05 -1.75 -5.56
N GLN A 103 -18.80 -0.79 -6.11
CA GLN A 103 -18.22 0.43 -6.70
C GLN A 103 -17.46 1.25 -5.66
N ALA A 104 -18.01 1.40 -4.45
CA ALA A 104 -17.36 2.11 -3.35
C ALA A 104 -16.08 1.41 -2.87
N GLU A 105 -16.09 0.08 -2.73
CA GLU A 105 -14.88 -0.71 -2.39
C GLU A 105 -13.84 -0.68 -3.51
N GLN A 106 -14.27 -0.75 -4.76
CA GLN A 106 -13.38 -0.70 -5.92
C GLN A 106 -12.74 0.68 -6.08
N ASP A 107 -13.48 1.75 -5.81
CA ASP A 107 -12.97 3.12 -5.80
C ASP A 107 -11.87 3.28 -4.73
N PHE A 108 -12.11 2.80 -3.50
CA PHE A 108 -11.10 2.80 -2.45
C PHE A 108 -9.86 1.97 -2.82
N TYR A 109 -10.04 0.75 -3.36
CA TYR A 109 -8.93 -0.08 -3.81
C TYR A 109 -8.09 0.61 -4.90
N ASN A 110 -8.74 1.21 -5.90
CA ASN A 110 -8.06 1.92 -6.98
C ASN A 110 -7.30 3.13 -6.46
N PHE A 111 -7.86 3.86 -5.49
CA PHE A 111 -7.17 4.95 -4.82
C PHE A 111 -5.88 4.45 -4.13
N VAL A 112 -5.98 3.44 -3.27
CA VAL A 112 -4.81 2.86 -2.56
C VAL A 112 -3.75 2.38 -3.55
N ARG A 113 -4.17 1.73 -4.64
CA ARG A 113 -3.25 1.28 -5.70
C ARG A 113 -2.50 2.43 -6.35
N THR A 114 -3.19 3.52 -6.69
CA THR A 114 -2.57 4.72 -7.27
C THR A 114 -1.55 5.33 -6.31
N GLU A 115 -1.91 5.50 -5.04
CA GLU A 115 -1.01 6.06 -4.03
C GLU A 115 0.23 5.18 -3.80
N PHE A 116 0.04 3.85 -3.72
CA PHE A 116 1.13 2.90 -3.61
C PHE A 116 2.10 2.98 -4.80
N HIS A 117 1.57 3.08 -6.02
CA HIS A 117 2.37 3.22 -7.24
C HIS A 117 3.08 4.56 -7.33
N ALA A 118 2.46 5.64 -6.87
CA ALA A 118 3.09 6.96 -6.82
C ALA A 118 4.35 6.92 -5.94
N VAL A 119 4.27 6.34 -4.74
CA VAL A 119 5.44 6.19 -3.85
C VAL A 119 6.52 5.30 -4.46
N LEU A 120 6.13 4.17 -5.05
CA LEU A 120 7.07 3.26 -5.71
C LEU A 120 7.84 3.95 -6.84
N ASN A 121 7.15 4.71 -7.70
CA ASN A 121 7.78 5.37 -8.83
C ASN A 121 8.80 6.42 -8.38
N VAL A 122 8.46 7.22 -7.36
CA VAL A 122 9.37 8.23 -6.79
C VAL A 122 10.68 7.59 -6.30
N LEU A 123 10.61 6.41 -5.69
CA LEU A 123 11.79 5.71 -5.18
C LEU A 123 12.57 4.97 -6.27
N GLN A 124 11.89 4.47 -7.30
CA GLN A 124 12.54 3.86 -8.46
C GLN A 124 13.29 4.89 -9.32
N GLU A 125 12.74 6.09 -9.50
CA GLU A 125 13.43 7.19 -10.17
C GLU A 125 14.69 7.62 -9.42
N GLN A 126 14.67 7.58 -8.08
CA GLN A 126 15.85 7.82 -7.25
C GLN A 126 16.93 6.76 -7.48
N SER A 127 16.54 5.49 -7.67
CA SER A 127 17.47 4.39 -7.96
C SER A 127 18.02 4.39 -9.39
N SER A 128 17.31 4.94 -10.37
CA SER A 128 17.72 4.89 -11.79
C SER A 128 18.79 5.94 -12.14
N GLN A 129 18.99 6.96 -11.31
CA GLN A 129 20.02 7.99 -11.53
C GLN A 129 21.40 7.58 -10.99
N GLN A 130 21.53 6.48 -10.26
CA GLN A 130 22.80 5.88 -9.83
C GLN A 130 22.62 4.36 -9.73
N ALA A 131 23.35 3.58 -10.54
CA ALA A 131 23.33 2.12 -10.49
C ALA A 131 23.74 1.63 -9.10
N PHE A 132 22.76 1.39 -8.23
CA PHE A 132 22.99 1.08 -6.83
C PHE A 132 22.80 -0.42 -6.56
N SER A 133 23.86 -1.11 -6.12
CA SER A 133 23.89 -2.55 -5.89
C SER A 133 23.42 -2.99 -4.50
N THR A 134 23.16 -2.06 -3.56
CA THR A 134 22.62 -2.38 -2.23
C THR A 134 21.59 -1.36 -1.73
N VAL A 135 20.62 -1.83 -0.93
CA VAL A 135 19.55 -1.04 -0.29
C VAL A 135 20.13 0.05 0.65
N SER A 136 21.31 -0.21 1.21
CA SER A 136 22.05 0.66 2.14
C SER A 136 22.38 2.03 1.55
N GLU A 137 22.46 2.14 0.23
CA GLU A 137 22.97 3.31 -0.45
C GLU A 137 21.88 4.14 -1.16
N LEU A 138 20.61 3.69 -1.09
CA LEU A 138 19.44 4.52 -1.41
C LEU A 138 19.27 5.70 -0.42
N HIS A 139 19.97 5.65 0.73
CA HIS A 139 20.03 6.70 1.76
C HIS A 139 20.92 7.89 1.36
N ARG A 140 20.75 8.46 0.17
CA ARG A 140 21.31 9.80 -0.12
C ARG A 140 20.23 10.83 0.18
N GLU A 141 20.31 11.47 1.36
CA GLU A 141 19.50 12.64 1.68
C GLU A 141 19.65 13.68 0.54
N LYS A 142 18.59 13.83 -0.27
CA LYS A 142 18.53 14.87 -1.32
C LYS A 142 18.35 16.27 -0.75
N ILE A 143 18.19 16.37 0.57
CA ILE A 143 18.02 17.63 1.28
C ILE A 143 19.36 17.96 1.93
N ILE A 144 20.07 18.91 1.31
CA ILE A 144 21.26 19.51 1.91
C ILE A 144 20.80 20.74 2.67
N PHE A 145 20.98 20.73 4.00
CA PHE A 145 20.72 21.89 4.84
C PHE A 145 21.85 22.90 4.68
N ASP A 146 21.68 23.83 3.74
CA ASP A 146 22.63 24.94 3.56
C ASP A 146 22.26 26.15 4.43
N LYS A 147 23.29 26.95 4.77
CA LYS A 147 23.16 28.20 5.56
C LYS A 147 22.57 28.02 6.95
N ILE A 148 22.90 26.92 7.62
CA ILE A 148 22.71 26.75 9.06
C ILE A 148 23.47 27.89 9.77
N ARG A 149 22.74 28.84 10.37
CA ARG A 149 23.28 30.02 11.07
C ARG A 149 22.87 30.02 12.56
N PRO A 150 23.60 30.74 13.43
CA PRO A 150 24.79 31.55 13.14
C PRO A 150 26.07 30.88 13.64
N LYS A 151 27.14 30.96 12.86
CA LYS A 151 28.48 30.61 13.33
C LYS A 151 28.96 31.70 14.30
N PHE A 152 28.68 31.57 15.59
CA PHE A 152 29.32 32.36 16.62
C PHE A 152 30.64 31.69 16.99
N GLY A 153 31.74 32.40 16.70
CA GLY A 153 33.09 31.91 16.96
C GLY A 153 33.43 31.89 18.45
N VAL A 154 34.22 30.88 18.83
CA VAL A 154 35.17 30.97 19.94
C VAL A 154 36.53 30.66 19.36
#